data_AF-A0ABD3RSQ5-F1
#
_entry.id   AF-A0ABD3RSQ5-F1
#
_cell.length_a   1.000
_cell.length_b   1.000
_cell.length_c   1.000
_cell.angle_alpha   90.00
_cell.angle_beta   90.00
_cell.angle_gamma   90.00
#
_symmetry.space_group_name_H-M   'P 1'
#
loop_
_entity.id
_entity.type
_entity.pdbx_description
1 polymer ?
#
loop_
_entity_poly.entity_id
_entity_poly.type
_entity_poly.pdbx_seq_one_letter_code
_entity_poly.pdbx_strand_id
1 'polypeptide(L)'
;MRRLRPRSTRFINFVIVASFLINASLTFNLGNRYICLAEGDNLEGDEDFLAEILAEQAREDEELAGMEAEVREYEAMKARQSSAGGGMPGGGGGGSGVGGGGPKMYNMGGGTTNFSKIEADLRRKEAENAKKKVAEDEVNASHEAERIRLKREAAFEAELKKMNDEQRRKAQRQKAKDAKIVKRVLKAHKAGRHYETLGIRNLELQLGPFYFFNFSFGPWTLFRVKTKDIKRVYRNLARTVHPDKNRDGRAEEAFHALEESAEILTDEKKRSDYDKRIIATRRRRNRYAMESAYGVSRLAWNRSVSTLRLVKRILGPFSTPILVVTALII
;
A
#
# COMPACT_ATOMS: atom_id res chain seq x y z
N MET A 1 17.53 22.48 -69.63
CA MET A 1 17.51 22.52 -68.15
C MET A 1 18.22 21.28 -67.60
N ARG A 2 19.26 21.45 -66.77
CA ARG A 2 19.58 20.62 -65.58
C ARG A 2 20.90 21.11 -64.97
N ARG A 3 20.80 22.00 -63.97
CA ARG A 3 21.93 22.46 -63.16
C ARG A 3 22.39 21.31 -62.26
N LEU A 4 23.59 20.80 -62.48
CA LEU A 4 24.25 19.85 -61.58
C LEU A 4 24.63 20.59 -60.29
N ARG A 5 23.90 20.34 -59.20
CA ARG A 5 24.26 20.85 -57.87
C ARG A 5 25.56 20.18 -57.38
N PRO A 6 26.48 20.89 -56.73
CA PRO A 6 27.74 20.32 -56.26
C PRO A 6 27.49 19.27 -55.18
N ARG A 7 28.00 18.05 -55.40
CA ARG A 7 27.92 16.91 -54.47
C ARG A 7 28.68 17.15 -53.15
N SER A 8 29.56 18.15 -53.07
CA SER A 8 30.42 18.40 -51.91
C SER A 8 29.68 18.95 -50.68
N THR A 9 28.66 19.80 -50.87
CA THR A 9 27.93 20.43 -49.75
C THR A 9 27.14 19.41 -48.93
N ARG A 10 26.61 18.37 -49.59
CA ARG A 10 25.91 17.27 -48.92
C ARG A 10 26.87 16.40 -48.11
N PHE A 11 28.10 16.22 -48.59
CA PHE A 11 29.12 15.44 -47.89
C PHE A 11 29.63 16.16 -46.63
N ILE A 12 29.81 17.49 -46.69
CA ILE A 12 30.25 18.31 -45.56
C ILE A 12 29.17 18.37 -44.48
N ASN A 13 27.90 18.60 -44.85
CA ASN A 13 26.80 18.57 -43.89
C ASN A 13 26.65 17.18 -43.25
N PHE A 14 26.87 16.11 -44.01
CA PHE A 14 26.84 14.74 -43.47
C PHE A 14 27.98 14.49 -42.47
N VAL A 15 29.20 14.96 -42.74
CA VAL A 15 30.35 14.80 -41.82
C VAL A 15 30.19 15.62 -40.54
N ILE A 16 29.65 16.85 -40.64
CA ILE A 16 29.38 17.71 -39.47
C ILE A 16 28.27 17.11 -38.62
N VAL A 17 27.15 16.70 -39.22
CA VAL A 17 26.03 16.06 -38.51
C VAL A 17 26.46 14.72 -37.92
N ALA A 18 27.22 13.88 -38.63
CA ALA A 18 27.75 12.63 -38.10
C ALA A 18 28.70 12.86 -36.91
N SER A 19 29.57 13.87 -36.97
CA SER A 19 30.47 14.22 -35.86
C SER A 19 29.72 14.77 -34.64
N PHE A 20 28.63 15.50 -34.85
CA PHE A 20 27.75 15.99 -33.78
C PHE A 20 26.94 14.85 -33.16
N LEU A 21 26.39 13.94 -33.97
CA LEU A 21 25.65 12.76 -33.51
C LEU A 21 26.53 11.76 -32.76
N ILE A 22 27.80 11.60 -33.16
CA ILE A 22 28.77 10.76 -32.45
C ILE A 22 29.17 11.40 -31.11
N ASN A 23 29.41 12.72 -31.06
CA ASN A 23 29.69 13.40 -29.79
C ASN A 23 28.48 13.41 -28.85
N ALA A 24 27.27 13.65 -29.37
CA ALA A 24 26.03 13.61 -28.61
C ALA A 24 25.70 12.20 -28.12
N SER A 25 25.92 11.15 -28.92
CA SER A 25 25.75 9.75 -28.47
C SER A 25 26.74 9.35 -27.40
N LEU A 26 28.01 9.82 -27.47
CA LEU A 26 28.99 9.58 -26.42
C LEU A 26 28.63 10.33 -25.15
N THR A 27 28.29 11.63 -25.20
CA THR A 27 27.88 12.39 -24.01
C THR A 27 26.55 11.92 -23.41
N PHE A 28 25.61 11.39 -24.22
CA PHE A 28 24.32 10.89 -23.75
C PHE A 28 24.42 9.48 -23.14
N ASN A 29 25.18 8.55 -23.74
CA ASN A 29 25.42 7.22 -23.12
C ASN A 29 26.27 7.30 -21.85
N LEU A 30 27.14 8.30 -21.75
CA LEU A 30 27.98 8.53 -20.58
C LEU A 30 27.23 9.37 -19.53
N GLY A 31 26.43 10.36 -19.93
CA GLY A 31 25.62 11.20 -19.03
C GLY A 31 24.64 10.39 -18.18
N ASN A 32 24.06 9.32 -18.74
CA ASN A 32 23.21 8.38 -17.99
C ASN A 32 23.97 7.54 -16.95
N ARG A 33 25.31 7.48 -16.99
CA ARG A 33 26.16 6.77 -16.02
C ARG A 33 26.89 7.69 -15.03
N TYR A 34 26.93 9.01 -15.28
CA TYR A 34 27.75 9.94 -14.48
C TYR A 34 26.95 10.90 -13.60
N ILE A 35 25.62 10.92 -13.68
CA ILE A 35 24.78 11.48 -12.63
C ILE A 35 24.69 10.44 -11.52
N CYS A 36 25.81 10.19 -10.83
CA CYS A 36 25.76 9.57 -9.50
C CYS A 36 25.30 10.65 -8.50
N LEU A 37 24.04 11.08 -8.65
CA LEU A 37 23.24 11.31 -7.45
C LEU A 37 23.39 10.03 -6.63
N ALA A 38 23.53 10.17 -5.32
CA ALA A 38 23.68 9.00 -4.46
C ALA A 38 22.40 8.17 -4.55
N GLU A 39 22.32 7.30 -5.56
CA GLU A 39 21.42 6.17 -5.61
C GLU A 39 21.92 5.26 -4.49
N GLY A 40 21.25 5.41 -3.34
CA GLY A 40 20.98 4.21 -2.56
C GLY A 40 20.17 3.32 -3.49
N ASP A 41 20.85 2.39 -4.15
CA ASP A 41 20.22 1.32 -4.89
C ASP A 41 19.13 0.71 -3.99
N ASN A 42 17.87 0.88 -4.40
CA ASN A 42 16.64 0.35 -3.80
C ASN A 42 16.06 1.11 -2.57
N LEU A 43 15.61 2.36 -2.75
CA LEU A 43 14.82 3.07 -1.71
C LEU A 43 13.53 3.72 -2.24
N GLU A 44 13.27 3.70 -3.54
CA GLU A 44 12.03 4.28 -4.11
C GLU A 44 10.79 3.49 -3.64
N GLY A 45 10.90 2.18 -3.45
CA GLY A 45 9.82 1.34 -2.88
C GLY A 45 9.69 1.38 -1.35
N ASP A 46 10.60 2.04 -0.62
CA ASP A 46 10.63 2.01 0.84
C ASP A 46 9.89 3.21 1.51
N GLU A 47 9.76 4.33 0.79
CA GLU A 47 8.95 5.51 1.21
C GLU A 47 7.45 5.20 1.04
N ASP A 48 7.10 4.61 -0.10
CA ASP A 48 5.76 4.08 -0.35
C ASP A 48 5.38 3.10 0.76
N PHE A 49 6.31 2.27 1.24
CA PHE A 49 6.05 1.29 2.29
C PHE A 49 5.79 1.91 3.68
N LEU A 50 6.52 2.95 4.10
CA LEU A 50 6.30 3.60 5.40
C LEU A 50 5.03 4.46 5.39
N ALA A 51 4.73 5.13 4.27
CA ALA A 51 3.48 5.82 4.05
C ALA A 51 2.30 4.83 3.94
N GLU A 52 2.50 3.70 3.28
CA GLU A 52 1.56 2.59 3.18
C GLU A 52 1.27 1.99 4.55
N ILE A 53 2.29 1.80 5.41
CA ILE A 53 2.10 1.36 6.80
C ILE A 53 1.24 2.34 7.59
N LEU A 54 1.55 3.65 7.52
CA LEU A 54 0.78 4.66 8.25
C LEU A 54 -0.66 4.77 7.73
N ALA A 55 -0.86 4.66 6.43
CA ALA A 55 -2.17 4.67 5.79
C ALA A 55 -2.95 3.37 6.04
N GLU A 56 -2.28 2.24 6.16
CA GLU A 56 -2.91 0.95 6.48
C GLU A 56 -3.28 0.87 7.96
N GLN A 57 -2.43 1.37 8.88
CA GLN A 57 -2.81 1.51 10.29
C GLN A 57 -4.02 2.44 10.46
N ALA A 58 -4.08 3.55 9.72
CA ALA A 58 -5.25 4.43 9.75
C ALA A 58 -6.52 3.71 9.25
N ARG A 59 -6.41 2.88 8.21
CA ARG A 59 -7.53 2.08 7.70
C ARG A 59 -7.93 0.97 8.67
N GLU A 60 -6.97 0.30 9.30
CA GLU A 60 -7.23 -0.70 10.34
C GLU A 60 -7.90 -0.09 11.57
N ASP A 61 -7.51 1.12 11.98
CA ASP A 61 -8.14 1.86 13.08
C ASP A 61 -9.57 2.29 12.71
N GLU A 62 -9.84 2.67 11.45
CA GLU A 62 -11.18 2.94 10.94
C GLU A 62 -12.05 1.67 10.87
N GLU A 63 -11.50 0.55 10.38
CA GLU A 63 -12.18 -0.75 10.36
C GLU A 63 -12.50 -1.24 11.78
N LEU A 64 -11.56 -1.08 12.71
CA LEU A 64 -11.75 -1.40 14.12
C LEU A 64 -12.85 -0.52 14.74
N ALA A 65 -12.80 0.79 14.49
CA ALA A 65 -13.84 1.71 14.98
C ALA A 65 -15.22 1.39 14.38
N GLY A 66 -15.28 0.96 13.12
CA GLY A 66 -16.49 0.48 12.46
C GLY A 66 -17.03 -0.79 13.12
N MET A 67 -16.18 -1.80 13.33
CA MET A 67 -16.57 -3.03 14.04
C MET A 67 -17.01 -2.75 15.48
N GLU A 68 -16.32 -1.87 16.20
CA GLU A 68 -16.70 -1.47 17.56
C GLU A 68 -18.05 -0.73 17.58
N ALA A 69 -18.35 0.07 16.55
CA ALA A 69 -19.64 0.71 16.39
C ALA A 69 -20.75 -0.31 16.10
N GLU A 70 -20.52 -1.26 15.18
CA GLU A 70 -21.45 -2.35 14.88
C GLU A 70 -21.71 -3.24 16.09
N VAL A 71 -20.68 -3.58 16.87
CA VAL A 71 -20.81 -4.32 18.13
C VAL A 71 -21.64 -3.52 19.12
N ARG A 72 -21.40 -2.20 19.26
CA ARG A 72 -22.21 -1.32 20.11
C ARG A 72 -23.68 -1.27 19.66
N GLU A 73 -23.94 -1.24 18.37
CA GLU A 73 -25.30 -1.28 17.83
C GLU A 73 -25.97 -2.63 18.08
N TYR A 74 -25.26 -3.73 17.87
CA TYR A 74 -25.73 -5.07 18.19
C TYR A 74 -26.03 -5.24 19.68
N GLU A 75 -25.14 -4.76 20.55
CA GLU A 75 -25.35 -4.75 22.00
C GLU A 75 -26.54 -3.88 22.39
N ALA A 76 -26.72 -2.72 21.76
CA ALA A 76 -27.89 -1.86 21.98
C ALA A 76 -29.19 -2.52 21.49
N MET A 77 -29.17 -3.23 20.35
CA MET A 77 -30.31 -4.02 19.87
C MET A 77 -30.62 -5.17 20.83
N LYS A 78 -29.61 -5.91 21.28
CA LYS A 78 -29.75 -6.98 22.27
C LYS A 78 -30.29 -6.45 23.60
N ALA A 79 -29.83 -5.29 24.05
CA ALA A 79 -30.34 -4.61 25.24
C ALA A 79 -31.82 -4.23 25.08
N ARG A 80 -32.22 -3.67 23.92
CA ARG A 80 -33.63 -3.37 23.59
C ARG A 80 -34.50 -4.63 23.57
N GLN A 81 -34.00 -5.72 22.98
CA GLN A 81 -34.68 -7.01 22.99
C GLN A 81 -34.78 -7.60 24.40
N SER A 82 -33.76 -7.45 25.25
CA SER A 82 -33.80 -7.90 26.64
C SER A 82 -34.77 -7.08 27.50
N SER A 83 -34.93 -5.78 27.22
CA SER A 83 -35.94 -4.94 27.88
C SER A 83 -37.37 -5.19 27.36
N ALA A 84 -37.51 -5.66 26.12
CA ALA A 84 -38.79 -6.09 25.54
C ALA A 84 -39.11 -7.57 25.82
N GLY A 85 -38.13 -8.34 26.33
CA GLY A 85 -38.20 -9.78 26.57
C GLY A 85 -38.65 -10.18 27.98
N GLY A 86 -39.13 -9.25 28.80
CA GLY A 86 -39.86 -9.52 30.04
C GLY A 86 -41.34 -9.77 29.78
N GLY A 87 -41.67 -10.76 28.96
CA GLY A 87 -43.04 -11.04 28.57
C GLY A 87 -43.14 -12.30 27.73
N MET A 88 -42.92 -13.46 28.35
CA MET A 88 -43.42 -14.72 27.79
C MET A 88 -44.95 -14.61 27.65
N PRO A 89 -45.54 -14.82 26.47
CA PRO A 89 -46.97 -15.10 26.39
C PRO A 89 -47.15 -16.48 27.04
N GLY A 90 -47.63 -16.47 28.29
CA GLY A 90 -47.98 -17.68 29.00
C GLY A 90 -49.00 -18.47 28.19
N GLY A 91 -48.66 -19.73 27.90
CA GLY A 91 -49.62 -20.73 27.48
C GLY A 91 -50.64 -20.92 28.60
N GLY A 92 -51.74 -20.17 28.52
CA GLY A 92 -52.94 -20.34 29.33
C GLY A 92 -53.99 -21.04 28.49
N GLY A 93 -54.14 -22.34 28.68
CA GLY A 93 -55.34 -23.05 28.28
C GLY A 93 -56.56 -22.43 28.95
N GLY A 94 -57.59 -22.18 28.15
CA GLY A 94 -58.90 -21.64 28.55
C GLY A 94 -59.57 -21.18 27.26
N GLY A 95 -60.47 -21.96 26.66
CA GLY A 95 -61.74 -22.29 27.28
C GLY A 95 -62.77 -21.30 26.75
N SER A 96 -63.49 -21.73 25.71
CA SER A 96 -64.87 -21.35 25.38
C SER A 96 -65.19 -19.88 25.08
N GLY A 97 -65.70 -19.64 23.86
CA GLY A 97 -66.61 -18.52 23.63
C GLY A 97 -66.49 -17.88 22.25
N VAL A 98 -67.00 -18.54 21.21
CA VAL A 98 -67.50 -17.83 20.02
C VAL A 98 -68.86 -18.43 19.66
N GLY A 99 -69.89 -17.62 19.90
CA GLY A 99 -71.24 -17.88 19.44
C GLY A 99 -71.31 -17.83 17.92
N GLY A 100 -71.84 -18.91 17.36
CA GLY A 100 -72.40 -18.94 16.02
C GLY A 100 -73.85 -19.39 16.13
N GLY A 101 -74.79 -18.46 16.01
CA GLY A 101 -76.21 -18.77 15.90
C GLY A 101 -76.47 -19.50 14.60
N GLY A 102 -76.79 -20.79 14.69
CA GLY A 102 -77.41 -21.59 13.64
C GLY A 102 -78.82 -21.98 14.06
N PRO A 103 -79.84 -21.96 13.17
CA PRO A 103 -81.23 -22.17 13.56
C PRO A 103 -81.49 -23.61 14.04
N LYS A 104 -82.34 -23.73 15.08
CA LYS A 104 -82.93 -25.02 15.52
C LYS A 104 -83.73 -25.63 14.38
N MET A 105 -83.30 -26.78 13.89
CA MET A 105 -84.12 -27.68 13.07
C MET A 105 -84.62 -28.82 13.95
N TYR A 106 -85.93 -29.03 13.88
CA TYR A 106 -86.71 -30.03 14.57
C TYR A 106 -86.37 -31.41 14.02
N ASN A 107 -86.16 -32.38 14.91
CA ASN A 107 -86.10 -33.79 14.58
C ASN A 107 -87.49 -34.24 14.10
N MET A 108 -87.67 -34.39 12.79
CA MET A 108 -88.78 -35.14 12.21
C MET A 108 -88.23 -36.48 11.76
N GLY A 109 -88.73 -37.54 12.41
CA GLY A 109 -88.45 -38.90 12.02
C GLY A 109 -88.97 -39.19 10.61
N GLY A 110 -88.34 -40.17 9.98
CA GLY A 110 -88.88 -40.77 8.77
C GLY A 110 -87.83 -41.43 7.90
N GLY A 111 -87.94 -42.75 7.74
CA GLY A 111 -87.54 -43.44 6.53
C GLY A 111 -86.05 -43.69 6.35
N THR A 112 -85.64 -44.91 6.70
CA THR A 112 -84.45 -45.55 6.16
C THR A 112 -84.40 -45.42 4.64
N THR A 113 -83.47 -44.64 4.11
CA THR A 113 -83.00 -44.78 2.73
C THR A 113 -81.48 -44.98 2.76
N ASN A 114 -81.03 -46.00 2.02
CA ASN A 114 -79.62 -46.42 1.97
C ASN A 114 -78.65 -45.31 1.52
N PHE A 115 -79.16 -44.18 1.02
CA PHE A 115 -78.39 -43.03 0.57
C PHE A 115 -77.82 -42.19 1.74
N SER A 116 -78.59 -41.98 2.81
CA SER A 116 -78.18 -41.17 3.97
C SER A 116 -77.00 -41.78 4.75
N LYS A 117 -76.94 -43.11 4.86
CA LYS A 117 -75.80 -43.83 5.44
C LYS A 117 -74.55 -43.72 4.56
N ILE A 118 -74.71 -43.86 3.24
CA ILE A 118 -73.61 -43.72 2.28
C ILE A 118 -73.01 -42.31 2.35
N GLU A 119 -73.84 -41.27 2.49
CA GLU A 119 -73.36 -39.88 2.61
C GLU A 119 -72.63 -39.60 3.93
N ALA A 120 -73.13 -40.15 5.05
CA ALA A 120 -72.44 -40.07 6.33
C ALA A 120 -71.07 -40.80 6.31
N ASP A 121 -71.00 -41.95 5.65
CA ASP A 121 -69.76 -42.70 5.48
C ASP A 121 -68.78 -42.02 4.51
N LEU A 122 -69.29 -41.34 3.47
CA LEU A 122 -68.48 -40.52 2.56
C LEU A 122 -67.84 -39.34 3.31
N ARG A 123 -68.61 -38.60 4.10
CA ARG A 123 -68.09 -37.50 4.93
C ARG A 123 -67.09 -37.97 5.98
N ARG A 124 -67.27 -39.16 6.55
CA ARG A 124 -66.30 -39.77 7.47
C ARG A 124 -64.99 -40.11 6.75
N LYS A 125 -65.05 -40.69 5.55
CA LYS A 125 -63.86 -40.96 4.72
C LYS A 125 -63.15 -39.68 4.29
N GLU A 126 -63.90 -38.65 3.90
CA GLU A 126 -63.35 -37.34 3.58
C GLU A 126 -62.69 -36.68 4.80
N ALA A 127 -63.31 -36.78 5.98
CA ALA A 127 -62.73 -36.29 7.22
C ALA A 127 -61.47 -37.07 7.63
N GLU A 128 -61.43 -38.39 7.45
CA GLU A 128 -60.21 -39.18 7.67
C GLU A 128 -59.11 -38.83 6.67
N ASN A 129 -59.45 -38.67 5.39
CA ASN A 129 -58.49 -38.28 4.36
C ASN A 129 -57.96 -36.85 4.59
N ALA A 130 -58.81 -35.92 5.05
CA ALA A 130 -58.40 -34.58 5.44
C ALA A 130 -57.45 -34.61 6.65
N LYS A 131 -57.73 -35.44 7.66
CA LYS A 131 -56.83 -35.63 8.82
C LYS A 131 -55.48 -36.22 8.41
N LYS A 132 -55.46 -37.20 7.50
CA LYS A 132 -54.22 -37.78 6.97
C LYS A 132 -53.40 -36.74 6.20
N LYS A 133 -54.04 -35.92 5.35
CA LYS A 133 -53.38 -34.82 4.64
C LYS A 133 -52.78 -33.78 5.58
N VAL A 134 -53.53 -33.34 6.59
CA VAL A 134 -53.04 -32.39 7.60
C VAL A 134 -51.83 -32.97 8.35
N ALA A 135 -51.87 -34.25 8.74
CA ALA A 135 -50.74 -34.91 9.39
C ALA A 135 -49.52 -35.03 8.45
N GLU A 136 -49.71 -35.34 7.16
CA GLU A 136 -48.64 -35.36 6.16
C GLU A 136 -48.04 -33.96 5.92
N ASP A 137 -48.87 -32.92 5.87
CA ASP A 137 -48.45 -31.53 5.70
C ASP A 137 -47.66 -31.02 6.92
N GLU A 138 -48.06 -31.40 8.15
CA GLU A 138 -47.33 -31.09 9.37
C GLU A 138 -45.93 -31.75 9.39
N VAL A 139 -45.83 -33.02 8.97
CA VAL A 139 -44.55 -33.73 8.86
C VAL A 139 -43.66 -33.09 7.79
N ASN A 140 -44.22 -32.75 6.62
CA ASN A 140 -43.47 -32.06 5.57
C ASN A 140 -42.97 -30.69 6.02
N ALA A 141 -43.82 -29.90 6.69
CA ALA A 141 -43.42 -28.62 7.28
C ALA A 141 -42.30 -28.77 8.31
N SER A 142 -42.35 -29.83 9.13
CA SER A 142 -41.29 -30.11 10.12
C SER A 142 -39.94 -30.45 9.46
N HIS A 143 -39.94 -31.28 8.41
CA HIS A 143 -38.74 -31.61 7.65
C HIS A 143 -38.19 -30.42 6.87
N GLU A 144 -39.06 -29.55 6.35
CA GLU A 144 -38.63 -28.31 5.71
C GLU A 144 -37.97 -27.35 6.71
N ALA A 145 -38.55 -27.22 7.91
CA ALA A 145 -37.96 -26.43 8.99
C ALA A 145 -36.58 -26.97 9.42
N GLU A 146 -36.42 -28.28 9.54
CA GLU A 146 -35.12 -28.92 9.82
C GLU A 146 -34.10 -28.66 8.71
N ARG A 147 -34.48 -28.78 7.44
CA ARG A 147 -33.60 -28.48 6.30
C ARG A 147 -33.15 -27.01 6.31
N ILE A 148 -34.05 -26.09 6.62
CA ILE A 148 -33.71 -24.66 6.73
C ILE A 148 -32.73 -24.44 7.89
N ARG A 149 -32.96 -25.09 9.03
CA ARG A 149 -32.06 -25.03 10.19
C ARG A 149 -30.65 -25.53 9.85
N LEU A 150 -30.54 -26.73 9.26
CA LEU A 150 -29.25 -27.30 8.86
C LEU A 150 -28.50 -26.41 7.84
N LYS A 151 -29.22 -25.80 6.89
CA LYS A 151 -28.62 -24.84 5.95
C LYS A 151 -28.07 -23.59 6.65
N ARG A 152 -28.78 -23.06 7.67
CA ARG A 152 -28.32 -21.91 8.45
C ARG A 152 -27.11 -22.25 9.31
N GLU A 153 -27.12 -23.41 9.97
CA GLU A 153 -25.99 -23.91 10.77
C GLU A 153 -24.75 -24.11 9.87
N ALA A 154 -24.89 -24.75 8.71
CA ALA A 154 -23.79 -24.92 7.76
C ALA A 154 -23.27 -23.59 7.18
N ALA A 155 -24.15 -22.62 6.92
CA ALA A 155 -23.77 -21.29 6.46
C ALA A 155 -22.98 -20.53 7.54
N PHE A 156 -23.43 -20.60 8.80
CA PHE A 156 -22.76 -20.00 9.95
C PHE A 156 -21.38 -20.62 10.19
N GLU A 157 -21.25 -21.95 10.12
CA GLU A 157 -19.95 -22.64 10.22
C GLU A 157 -19.00 -22.24 9.10
N ALA A 158 -19.49 -22.11 7.86
CA ALA A 158 -18.70 -21.66 6.73
C ALA A 158 -18.20 -20.21 6.93
N GLU A 159 -19.02 -19.34 7.51
CA GLU A 159 -18.66 -17.96 7.83
C GLU A 159 -17.61 -17.89 8.95
N LEU A 160 -17.77 -18.66 10.04
CA LEU A 160 -16.76 -18.78 11.10
C LEU A 160 -15.41 -19.26 10.55
N LYS A 161 -15.44 -20.22 9.62
CA LYS A 161 -14.22 -20.71 8.97
C LYS A 161 -13.56 -19.62 8.13
N LYS A 162 -14.33 -18.87 7.33
CA LYS A 162 -13.83 -17.75 6.53
C LYS A 162 -13.19 -16.68 7.41
N MET A 163 -13.84 -16.31 8.51
CA MET A 163 -13.33 -15.32 9.47
C MET A 163 -11.99 -15.78 10.07
N ASN A 164 -11.91 -17.03 10.52
CA ASN A 164 -10.67 -17.59 11.07
C ASN A 164 -9.54 -17.63 10.03
N ASP A 165 -9.84 -18.01 8.79
CA ASP A 165 -8.86 -18.02 7.70
C ASP A 165 -8.40 -16.60 7.33
N GLU A 166 -9.30 -15.62 7.38
CA GLU A 166 -8.97 -14.22 7.16
C GLU A 166 -8.06 -13.66 8.27
N GLN A 167 -8.40 -13.92 9.54
CA GLN A 167 -7.57 -13.53 10.69
C GLN A 167 -6.16 -14.14 10.60
N ARG A 168 -6.06 -15.41 10.20
CA ARG A 168 -4.77 -16.07 9.93
C ARG A 168 -3.98 -15.38 8.82
N ARG A 169 -4.64 -15.00 7.72
CA ARG A 169 -4.00 -14.27 6.61
C ARG A 169 -3.53 -12.88 7.04
N LYS A 170 -4.34 -12.13 7.80
CA LYS A 170 -3.96 -10.82 8.35
C LYS A 170 -2.73 -10.95 9.26
N ALA A 171 -2.74 -11.90 10.18
CA ALA A 171 -1.59 -12.18 11.06
C ALA A 171 -0.31 -12.59 10.29
N GLN A 172 -0.44 -13.42 9.25
CA GLN A 172 0.70 -13.80 8.40
C GLN A 172 1.28 -12.62 7.62
N ARG A 173 0.42 -11.75 7.07
CA ARG A 173 0.84 -10.52 6.39
C ARG A 173 1.58 -9.60 7.35
N GLN A 174 1.06 -9.40 8.56
CA GLN A 174 1.71 -8.58 9.58
C GLN A 174 3.09 -9.14 9.94
N LYS A 175 3.19 -10.45 10.22
CA LYS A 175 4.48 -11.11 10.48
C LYS A 175 5.49 -10.92 9.34
N ALA A 176 5.04 -11.00 8.09
CA ALA A 176 5.92 -10.78 6.94
C ALA A 176 6.39 -9.32 6.82
N LYS A 177 5.53 -8.34 7.15
CA LYS A 177 5.90 -6.92 7.19
C LYS A 177 6.92 -6.66 8.29
N ASP A 178 6.66 -7.15 9.49
CA ASP A 178 7.52 -6.99 10.65
C ASP A 178 8.92 -7.59 10.39
N ALA A 179 8.98 -8.77 9.79
CA ALA A 179 10.23 -9.41 9.39
C ALA A 179 11.02 -8.58 8.34
N LYS A 180 10.33 -7.94 7.39
CA LYS A 180 10.97 -7.03 6.41
C LYS A 180 11.56 -5.81 7.10
N ILE A 181 10.86 -5.23 8.07
CA ILE A 181 11.33 -4.08 8.84
C ILE A 181 12.59 -4.46 9.62
N VAL A 182 12.54 -5.55 10.38
CA VAL A 182 13.68 -6.09 11.14
C VAL A 182 14.89 -6.33 10.24
N LYS A 183 14.67 -6.98 9.08
CA LYS A 183 15.74 -7.23 8.10
C LYS A 183 16.37 -5.93 7.57
N ARG A 184 15.57 -4.90 7.31
CA ARG A 184 16.03 -3.59 6.83
C ARG A 184 16.85 -2.86 7.90
N VAL A 185 16.33 -2.80 9.12
CA VAL A 185 17.03 -2.20 10.28
C VAL A 185 18.38 -2.85 10.48
N LEU A 186 18.43 -4.19 10.55
CA LEU A 186 19.68 -4.94 10.74
C LEU A 186 20.66 -4.78 9.57
N LYS A 187 20.15 -4.72 8.33
CA LYS A 187 20.99 -4.48 7.13
C LYS A 187 21.62 -3.08 7.16
N ALA A 188 20.85 -2.05 7.51
CA ALA A 188 21.31 -0.68 7.59
C ALA A 188 22.32 -0.49 8.74
N HIS A 189 22.04 -1.07 9.91
CA HIS A 189 22.91 -1.03 11.07
C HIS A 189 24.24 -1.74 10.80
N LYS A 190 24.22 -2.95 10.21
CA LYS A 190 25.44 -3.67 9.80
C LYS A 190 26.30 -2.88 8.80
N ALA A 191 25.69 -2.01 8.01
CA ALA A 191 26.40 -1.13 7.10
C ALA A 191 26.91 0.17 7.74
N GLY A 192 26.67 0.38 9.04
CA GLY A 192 27.02 1.58 9.78
C GLY A 192 26.22 2.82 9.36
N ARG A 193 25.00 2.63 8.83
CA ARG A 193 24.14 3.72 8.32
C ARG A 193 23.03 4.04 9.31
N HIS A 194 23.34 4.87 10.31
CA HIS A 194 22.41 5.19 11.40
C HIS A 194 21.14 5.92 10.93
N TYR A 195 21.23 6.84 9.96
CA TYR A 195 20.04 7.51 9.42
C TYR A 195 19.09 6.55 8.70
N GLU A 196 19.63 5.61 7.92
CA GLU A 196 18.84 4.60 7.21
C GLU A 196 18.23 3.56 8.16
N THR A 197 18.91 3.27 9.28
CA THR A 197 18.37 2.42 10.34
C THR A 197 17.08 3.00 10.92
N LEU A 198 16.98 4.33 11.02
CA LEU A 198 15.75 5.03 11.37
C LEU A 198 14.78 5.25 10.19
N GLY A 199 15.19 4.94 8.96
CA GLY A 199 14.40 5.23 7.76
C GLY A 199 14.37 6.72 7.38
N ILE A 200 15.36 7.51 7.81
CA ILE A 200 15.44 8.94 7.52
C ILE A 200 16.45 9.17 6.38
N ARG A 201 16.05 9.90 5.34
CA ARG A 201 16.97 10.35 4.29
C ARG A 201 17.74 11.58 4.74
N ASN A 202 19.06 11.46 4.95
CA ASN A 202 19.92 12.61 5.21
C ASN A 202 20.41 13.21 3.89
N LEU A 203 19.68 14.23 3.41
CA LEU A 203 20.04 15.02 2.22
C LEU A 203 20.79 16.31 2.58
N GLU A 204 21.57 16.31 3.67
CA GLU A 204 22.32 17.49 4.07
C GLU A 204 23.20 18.00 2.92
N LEU A 205 22.79 19.17 2.41
CA LEU A 205 23.45 19.90 1.34
C LEU A 205 24.17 21.07 1.98
N GLN A 206 25.49 20.95 2.07
CA GLN A 206 26.36 22.06 2.45
C GLN A 206 26.69 22.84 1.18
N LEU A 207 25.99 23.95 0.96
CA LEU A 207 26.42 24.94 -0.01
C LEU A 207 27.59 25.70 0.61
N GLY A 208 28.69 25.80 -0.14
CA GLY A 208 29.89 26.49 0.30
C GLY A 208 29.62 27.97 0.61
N PRO A 209 30.55 28.67 1.27
CA PRO A 209 30.37 30.08 1.56
C PRO A 209 30.16 30.85 0.26
N PHE A 210 29.01 31.54 0.16
CA PHE A 210 28.70 32.37 -1.00
C PHE A 210 29.26 33.76 -0.73
N TYR A 211 30.14 34.21 -1.61
CA TYR A 211 30.71 35.56 -1.52
C TYR A 211 29.89 36.49 -2.41
N PHE A 212 29.17 37.42 -1.79
CA PHE A 212 28.41 38.44 -2.49
C PHE A 212 28.81 39.82 -1.96
N PHE A 213 29.36 40.67 -2.83
CA PHE A 213 29.67 42.07 -2.51
C PHE A 213 30.52 42.26 -1.23
N ASN A 214 31.71 41.62 -1.18
CA ASN A 214 32.58 41.54 0.01
C ASN A 214 31.96 40.88 1.26
N PHE A 215 30.70 40.47 1.21
CA PHE A 215 30.05 39.74 2.29
C PHE A 215 30.25 38.24 2.09
N SER A 216 30.80 37.58 3.11
CA SER A 216 30.87 36.12 3.15
C SER A 216 29.62 35.60 3.85
N PHE A 217 28.68 35.07 3.08
CA PHE A 217 27.61 34.26 3.63
C PHE A 217 28.22 32.89 3.92
N GLY A 218 28.18 32.47 5.19
CA GLY A 218 28.76 31.21 5.64
C GLY A 218 28.17 29.98 4.92
N PRO A 219 28.68 28.77 5.19
CA PRO A 219 28.16 27.57 4.58
C PRO A 219 26.69 27.34 5.00
N TRP A 220 25.78 27.36 4.03
CA TRP A 220 24.37 27.11 4.28
C TRP A 220 24.10 25.60 4.27
N THR A 221 23.58 25.08 5.39
CA THR A 221 23.11 23.69 5.48
C THR A 221 21.63 23.61 5.14
N LEU A 222 21.30 23.09 3.97
CA LEU A 222 19.93 22.83 3.56
C LEU A 222 19.50 21.40 3.94
N PHE A 223 18.22 21.24 4.27
CA PHE A 223 17.55 19.97 4.59
C PHE A 223 18.09 19.20 5.82
N ARG A 224 18.72 19.88 6.78
CA ARG A 224 19.19 19.25 8.01
C ARG A 224 18.01 18.80 8.89
N VAL A 225 17.97 17.51 9.20
CA VAL A 225 16.93 16.89 10.05
C VAL A 225 17.07 17.38 11.50
N LYS A 226 15.98 17.85 12.12
CA LYS A 226 15.99 18.31 13.51
C LYS A 226 15.97 17.11 14.48
N THR A 227 16.62 17.24 15.63
CA THR A 227 16.64 16.20 16.68
C THR A 227 15.25 15.78 17.17
N LYS A 228 14.27 16.70 17.16
CA LYS A 228 12.87 16.39 17.50
C LYS A 228 12.24 15.38 16.53
N ASP A 229 12.57 15.47 15.24
CA ASP A 229 12.04 14.59 14.21
C ASP A 229 12.68 13.20 14.29
N ILE A 230 14.00 13.15 14.55
CA ILE A 230 14.73 11.91 14.83
C ILE A 230 14.10 11.15 16.00
N LYS A 231 13.82 11.84 17.12
CA LYS A 231 13.14 11.23 18.28
C LYS A 231 11.73 10.74 17.96
N ARG A 232 11.00 11.44 17.08
CA ARG A 232 9.65 11.04 16.66
C ARG A 232 9.69 9.73 15.87
N VAL A 233 10.56 9.66 14.87
CA VAL A 233 10.73 8.47 14.03
C VAL A 233 11.21 7.29 14.85
N TYR A 234 12.18 7.49 15.75
CA TYR A 234 12.63 6.47 16.69
C TYR A 234 11.48 5.86 17.50
N ARG A 235 10.63 6.70 18.12
CA ARG A 235 9.49 6.20 18.93
C ARG A 235 8.51 5.37 18.11
N ASN A 236 8.24 5.77 16.87
CA ASN A 236 7.33 5.03 15.99
C ASN A 236 7.93 3.68 15.61
N LEU A 237 9.18 3.66 15.18
CA LEU A 237 9.86 2.44 14.75
C LEU A 237 10.12 1.48 15.92
N ALA A 238 10.44 2.01 17.10
CA ALA A 238 10.64 1.23 18.31
C ALA A 238 9.38 0.46 18.71
N ARG A 239 8.18 1.04 18.53
CA ARG A 239 6.90 0.36 18.79
C ARG A 239 6.65 -0.80 17.83
N THR A 240 7.11 -0.69 16.58
CA THR A 240 6.94 -1.73 15.56
C THR A 240 7.96 -2.86 15.71
N VAL A 241 9.19 -2.55 16.13
CA VAL A 241 10.29 -3.53 16.27
C VAL A 241 10.35 -4.14 17.68
N HIS A 242 9.56 -3.65 18.64
CA HIS A 242 9.58 -4.13 20.02
C HIS A 242 9.36 -5.65 20.13
N PRO A 243 10.17 -6.39 20.92
CA PRO A 243 10.11 -7.85 21.01
C PRO A 243 8.77 -8.40 21.55
N ASP A 244 8.06 -7.62 22.37
CA ASP A 244 6.72 -8.01 22.86
C ASP A 244 5.65 -8.00 21.76
N LYS A 245 5.76 -7.07 20.80
CA LYS A 245 4.77 -6.93 19.71
C LYS A 245 5.16 -7.72 18.48
N ASN A 246 6.45 -7.74 18.16
CA ASN A 246 7.00 -8.42 17.00
C ASN A 246 7.54 -9.80 17.40
N ARG A 247 6.90 -10.86 16.89
CA ARG A 247 7.25 -12.26 17.17
C ARG A 247 8.42 -12.81 16.33
N ASP A 248 9.20 -11.94 15.68
CA ASP A 248 10.42 -12.33 14.99
C ASP A 248 11.55 -12.56 16.01
N GLY A 249 12.28 -13.67 15.90
CA GLY A 249 13.40 -13.97 16.78
C GLY A 249 14.57 -12.98 16.69
N ARG A 250 14.60 -12.14 15.66
CA ARG A 250 15.62 -11.09 15.46
C ARG A 250 15.13 -9.71 15.87
N ALA A 251 13.93 -9.59 16.43
CA ALA A 251 13.35 -8.31 16.85
C ALA A 251 14.19 -7.62 17.94
N GLU A 252 14.72 -8.40 18.90
CA GLU A 252 15.59 -7.90 19.96
C GLU A 252 16.90 -7.31 19.40
N GLU A 253 17.57 -8.02 18.49
CA GLU A 253 18.78 -7.52 17.82
C GLU A 253 18.49 -6.23 17.04
N ALA A 254 17.35 -6.17 16.35
CA ALA A 254 16.95 -4.97 15.61
C ALA A 254 16.59 -3.80 16.52
N PHE A 255 16.00 -4.08 17.70
CA PHE A 255 15.69 -3.07 18.69
C PHE A 255 16.97 -2.45 19.28
N HIS A 256 17.97 -3.27 19.63
CA HIS A 256 19.27 -2.77 20.08
C HIS A 256 20.00 -1.97 18.99
N ALA A 257 20.00 -2.45 17.75
CA ALA A 257 20.56 -1.74 16.61
C ALA A 257 19.90 -0.35 16.38
N LEU A 258 18.58 -0.28 16.63
CA LEU A 258 17.80 0.94 16.55
C LEU A 258 18.16 1.91 17.69
N GLU A 259 18.29 1.41 18.92
CA GLU A 259 18.68 2.19 20.10
C GLU A 259 20.08 2.81 19.95
N GLU A 260 21.08 2.02 19.53
CA GLU A 260 22.45 2.51 19.30
C GLU A 260 22.47 3.63 18.24
N SER A 261 21.73 3.43 17.15
CA SER A 261 21.62 4.44 16.09
C SER A 261 20.93 5.72 16.59
N ALA A 262 19.92 5.59 17.43
CA ALA A 262 19.22 6.73 18.04
C ALA A 262 20.10 7.47 19.04
N GLU A 263 20.93 6.77 19.82
CA GLU A 263 21.88 7.37 20.76
C GLU A 263 22.87 8.27 20.03
N ILE A 264 23.48 7.75 18.96
CA ILE A 264 24.46 8.49 18.14
C ILE A 264 23.83 9.72 17.48
N LEU A 265 22.59 9.60 16.98
CA LEU A 265 21.91 10.67 16.26
C LEU A 265 21.21 11.68 17.18
N THR A 266 20.98 11.34 18.44
CA THR A 266 20.37 12.25 19.43
C THR A 266 21.40 13.13 20.11
N ASP A 267 22.61 12.61 20.36
CA ASP A 267 23.73 13.40 20.88
C ASP A 267 24.34 14.26 19.77
N GLU A 268 24.29 15.58 19.93
CA GLU A 268 24.79 16.54 18.95
C GLU A 268 26.28 16.36 18.63
N LYS A 269 27.11 15.96 19.61
CA LYS A 269 28.54 15.74 19.39
C LYS A 269 28.78 14.50 18.55
N LYS A 270 28.21 13.36 18.95
CA LYS A 270 28.31 12.09 18.22
C LYS A 270 27.74 12.21 16.81
N ARG A 271 26.60 12.90 16.68
CA ARG A 271 25.96 13.18 15.40
C ARG A 271 26.86 14.01 14.49
N SER A 272 27.44 15.11 15.00
CA SER A 272 28.33 15.96 14.22
C SER A 272 29.54 15.19 13.68
N ASP A 273 30.15 14.34 14.50
CA ASP A 273 31.31 13.55 14.07
C ASP A 273 30.93 12.46 13.07
N TYR A 274 29.76 11.83 13.23
CA TYR A 274 29.21 10.92 12.25
C TYR A 274 28.88 11.62 10.92
N ASP A 275 28.23 12.78 10.96
CA ASP A 275 27.88 13.59 9.78
C ASP A 275 29.16 14.01 9.02
N LYS A 276 30.20 14.47 9.72
CA LYS A 276 31.52 14.78 9.12
C LYS A 276 32.11 13.57 8.41
N ARG A 277 32.05 12.37 9.01
CA ARG A 277 32.57 11.13 8.38
C ARG A 277 31.78 10.79 7.11
N ILE A 278 30.46 10.91 7.12
CA ILE A 278 29.63 10.67 5.92
C ILE A 278 29.99 11.67 4.82
N ILE A 279 30.04 12.96 5.13
CA ILE A 279 30.35 14.02 4.17
C ILE A 279 31.76 13.83 3.59
N ALA A 280 32.74 13.48 4.42
CA ALA A 280 34.11 13.22 3.97
C ALA A 280 34.16 12.00 3.01
N THR A 281 33.50 10.91 3.35
CA THR A 281 33.41 9.71 2.51
C THR A 281 32.68 10.02 1.19
N ARG A 282 31.58 10.77 1.23
CA ARG A 282 30.84 11.20 0.04
C ARG A 282 31.68 12.09 -0.86
N ARG A 283 32.41 13.06 -0.30
CA ARG A 283 33.35 13.91 -1.05
C ARG A 283 34.46 13.10 -1.70
N ARG A 284 35.03 12.09 -1.02
CA ARG A 284 36.04 11.20 -1.61
C ARG A 284 35.49 10.40 -2.79
N ARG A 285 34.33 9.75 -2.62
CA ARG A 285 33.68 8.98 -3.69
C ARG A 285 33.30 9.87 -4.88
N ASN A 286 32.71 11.04 -4.63
CA ASN A 286 32.33 12.00 -5.67
C ASN A 286 33.54 12.59 -6.40
N ARG A 287 34.69 12.75 -5.74
CA ARG A 287 35.92 13.24 -6.39
C ARG A 287 36.36 12.32 -7.52
N TYR A 288 36.39 11.00 -7.30
CA TYR A 288 36.75 10.03 -8.34
C TYR A 288 35.74 10.00 -9.50
N ALA A 289 34.44 10.10 -9.18
CA ALA A 289 33.40 10.17 -10.20
C ALA A 289 33.52 11.45 -11.04
N MET A 290 33.77 12.60 -10.40
CA MET A 290 34.01 13.86 -11.11
C MET A 290 35.32 13.86 -11.88
N GLU A 291 36.43 13.35 -11.35
CA GLU A 291 37.70 13.25 -12.09
C GLU A 291 37.53 12.41 -13.37
N SER A 292 36.77 11.32 -13.28
CA SER A 292 36.41 10.50 -14.45
C SER A 292 35.54 11.28 -15.43
N ALA A 293 34.51 11.97 -14.94
CA ALA A 293 33.62 12.78 -15.77
C ALA A 293 34.36 13.95 -16.44
N TYR A 294 35.24 14.66 -15.72
CA TYR A 294 36.09 15.72 -16.25
C TYR A 294 37.09 15.18 -17.27
N GLY A 295 37.65 13.99 -17.06
CA GLY A 295 38.54 13.32 -18.01
C GLY A 295 37.85 13.03 -19.34
N VAL A 296 36.66 12.41 -19.30
CA VAL A 296 35.85 12.13 -20.50
C VAL A 296 35.41 13.42 -21.19
N SER A 297 34.93 14.40 -20.42
CA SER A 297 34.50 15.70 -20.93
C SER A 297 35.64 16.46 -21.58
N ARG A 298 36.85 16.41 -20.99
CA ARG A 298 38.05 17.05 -21.53
C ARG A 298 38.55 16.36 -22.80
N LEU A 299 38.48 15.03 -22.87
CA LEU A 299 38.81 14.29 -24.08
C LEU A 299 37.85 14.63 -25.22
N ALA A 300 36.54 14.66 -24.93
CA ALA A 300 35.51 15.07 -25.87
C ALA A 300 35.69 16.53 -26.33
N TRP A 301 36.00 17.45 -25.41
CA TRP A 301 36.30 18.84 -25.73
C TRP A 301 37.53 18.98 -26.64
N ASN A 302 38.63 18.29 -26.34
CA ASN A 302 39.84 18.32 -27.16
C ASN A 302 39.59 17.76 -28.56
N ARG A 303 38.79 16.68 -28.68
CA ARG A 303 38.37 16.10 -29.96
C ARG A 303 37.55 17.12 -30.76
N SER A 304 36.59 17.78 -30.12
CA SER A 304 35.74 18.82 -30.73
C SER A 304 36.52 20.07 -31.15
N VAL A 305 37.49 20.51 -30.35
CA VAL A 305 38.36 21.66 -30.71
C VAL A 305 39.30 21.29 -31.87
N SER A 306 39.71 20.03 -32.01
CA SER A 306 40.52 19.56 -33.14
C SER A 306 39.72 19.52 -34.45
N THR A 307 38.47 19.04 -34.41
CA THR A 307 37.61 19.03 -35.60
C THR A 307 37.27 20.45 -36.03
N LEU A 308 36.96 21.35 -35.09
CA LEU A 308 36.75 22.78 -35.38
C LEU A 308 38.00 23.45 -35.99
N ARG A 309 39.20 23.11 -35.52
CA ARG A 309 40.46 23.59 -36.13
C ARG A 309 40.66 23.09 -37.57
N LEU A 310 40.32 21.82 -37.85
CA LEU A 310 40.40 21.25 -39.20
C LEU A 310 39.37 21.93 -40.14
N VAL A 311 38.14 22.09 -39.68
CA VAL A 311 37.07 22.80 -40.41
C VAL A 311 37.49 24.23 -40.72
N LYS A 312 38.08 24.94 -39.74
CA LYS A 312 38.62 26.29 -39.93
C LYS A 312 39.76 26.34 -40.96
N ARG A 313 40.60 25.31 -41.01
CA ARG A 313 41.70 25.18 -41.99
C ARG A 313 41.21 24.88 -43.41
N ILE A 314 40.07 24.19 -43.56
CA ILE A 314 39.48 23.85 -44.86
C ILE A 314 38.58 24.97 -45.40
N LEU A 315 37.77 25.61 -44.55
CA LEU A 315 36.81 26.66 -44.96
C LEU A 315 37.36 28.09 -44.90
N GLY A 316 38.52 28.31 -44.27
CA GLY A 316 39.12 29.64 -44.17
C GLY A 316 38.27 30.64 -43.37
N PRO A 317 38.40 31.97 -43.62
CA PRO A 317 37.79 33.02 -42.79
C PRO A 317 36.26 33.03 -42.77
N PHE A 318 35.59 32.29 -43.67
CA PHE A 318 34.13 32.18 -43.72
C PHE A 318 33.54 31.08 -42.80
N SER A 319 34.38 30.29 -42.13
CA SER A 319 33.93 29.18 -41.27
C SER A 319 33.21 29.64 -39.99
N THR A 320 33.62 30.75 -39.39
CA THR A 320 33.08 31.25 -38.12
C THR A 320 31.63 31.71 -38.21
N PRO A 321 31.20 32.54 -39.19
CA PRO A 321 29.79 32.94 -39.28
C PRO A 321 28.86 31.75 -39.57
N ILE A 322 29.29 30.77 -40.37
CA ILE A 322 28.49 29.57 -40.68
C ILE A 322 28.26 28.71 -39.43
N LEU A 323 29.30 28.51 -38.62
CA LEU A 323 29.22 27.74 -37.37
C LEU A 323 28.36 28.45 -36.31
N VAL A 324 28.46 29.78 -36.20
CA VAL A 324 27.62 30.56 -35.27
C VAL A 324 26.16 30.51 -35.68
N VAL A 325 25.85 30.71 -36.97
CA VAL A 325 24.46 30.66 -37.47
C VAL A 325 23.86 29.26 -37.32
N THR A 326 24.63 28.20 -37.58
CA THR A 326 24.14 26.82 -37.38
C THR A 326 23.92 26.46 -35.90
N ALA A 327 24.77 26.96 -34.99
CA ALA A 327 24.58 26.76 -33.55
C ALA A 327 23.42 27.58 -32.95
N LEU A 328 23.03 28.68 -33.59
CA LEU A 328 21.89 29.53 -33.17
C LEU A 328 20.53 29.04 -33.71
N ILE A 329 20.54 28.17 -34.72
CA ILE A 329 19.33 27.60 -35.36
C ILE A 329 18.88 26.29 -34.68
N ILE A 330 19.78 25.62 -33.96
CA ILE A 330 19.50 24.40 -33.17
C ILE A 330 19.05 24.80 -31.77
#